data_AF-A0A958QTC4-F1
#
_entry.id   AF-A0A958QTC4-F1
#
_cell.length_a   1.000
_cell.length_b   1.000
_cell.length_c   1.000
_cell.angle_alpha   90.00
_cell.angle_beta   90.00
_cell.angle_gamma   90.00
#
_symmetry.space_group_name_H-M   'P 1'
#
loop_
_entity.id
_entity.type
_entity.pdbx_description
1 polymer ?
#
loop_
_entity_poly.entity_id
_entity_poly.type
_entity_poly.pdbx_seq_one_letter_code
_entity_poly.pdbx_strand_id
1 'polypeptide(L)'
;INVLQGVLGSGDERAFSSFQMAFNNELNAGFVRPDSFLAVIIVSDEDDLSHDGMNYIGDINDPAIHPIQNYVDFLDSLTSSTEEFKRYSVSALAIFDEACRLELNDSWPGRRIGQRYGELVDATGGEKGSLCEDFAVILDFISEGIIQLATQFYLNRIPKPETIEVIINDVVVPHVADPANPKDGWLYNAQNNSVMFYGSAIPAQGASINITYDPVAVGQ
;
A
#
# COMPACT_ATOMS: atom_id res chain seq x y z
N ILE A 1 5.36 23.18 7.58
CA ILE A 1 4.47 23.02 8.75
C ILE A 1 4.05 21.58 8.71
N ASN A 2 4.52 20.78 9.68
CA ASN A 2 4.01 19.42 9.82
C ASN A 2 2.53 19.52 10.21
N VAL A 3 1.69 18.64 9.68
CA VAL A 3 0.31 18.52 10.16
C VAL A 3 0.39 18.15 11.64
N LEU A 4 -0.15 19.00 12.51
CA LEU A 4 -0.16 18.74 13.95
C LEU A 4 -1.25 17.70 14.22
N GLN A 5 -0.91 16.61 14.91
CA GLN A 5 -1.91 15.67 15.42
C GLN A 5 -2.76 16.37 16.49
N GLY A 6 -4.07 16.39 16.29
CA GLY A 6 -5.03 16.91 17.26
C GLY A 6 -5.21 15.93 18.41
N VAL A 7 -5.13 16.41 19.65
CA VAL A 7 -5.45 15.62 20.86
C VAL A 7 -6.88 15.86 21.37
N LEU A 8 -7.62 16.73 20.67
CA LEU A 8 -9.04 16.99 20.91
C LEU A 8 -9.81 16.30 19.79
N GLY A 9 -10.28 15.08 20.07
CA GLY A 9 -10.96 14.23 19.11
C GLY A 9 -12.22 14.88 18.55
N SER A 10 -12.36 14.83 17.23
CA SER A 10 -13.61 15.03 16.51
C SER A 10 -13.83 13.74 15.72
N GLY A 11 -15.05 13.22 15.67
CA GLY A 11 -15.39 12.06 14.82
C GLY A 11 -15.36 12.36 13.31
N ASP A 12 -14.75 13.48 12.94
CA ASP A 12 -14.49 13.97 11.58
C ASP A 12 -12.99 13.85 11.30
N GLU A 13 -12.57 12.61 11.07
CA GLU A 13 -11.19 12.31 10.71
C GLU A 13 -10.96 12.47 9.21
N ARG A 14 -9.80 13.01 8.84
CA ARG A 14 -9.49 13.37 7.46
C ARG A 14 -8.10 12.95 7.06
N ALA A 15 -7.76 11.69 7.27
CA ALA A 15 -6.42 11.19 6.99
C ALA A 15 -6.09 11.32 5.50
N PHE A 16 -7.07 11.20 4.60
CA PHE A 16 -6.82 11.32 3.16
C PHE A 16 -6.44 12.74 2.74
N SER A 17 -7.24 13.74 3.15
CA SER A 17 -6.88 15.14 2.95
C SER A 17 -5.60 15.52 3.68
N SER A 18 -5.32 14.90 4.84
CA SER A 18 -4.09 15.13 5.61
C SER A 18 -2.84 14.72 4.83
N PHE A 19 -2.78 13.49 4.30
CA PHE A 19 -1.60 13.08 3.53
C PHE A 19 -1.50 13.85 2.21
N GLN A 20 -2.64 14.14 1.55
CA GLN A 20 -2.65 14.92 0.30
C GLN A 20 -2.05 16.31 0.54
N MET A 21 -2.48 16.98 1.62
CA MET A 21 -1.95 18.28 2.01
C MET A 21 -0.47 18.20 2.42
N ALA A 22 -0.05 17.12 3.07
CA ALA A 22 1.36 16.92 3.41
C ALA A 22 2.24 16.87 2.16
N PHE A 23 1.84 16.16 1.11
CA PHE A 23 2.61 16.05 -0.14
C PHE A 23 2.51 17.29 -1.03
N ASN A 24 1.40 18.04 -0.97
CA ASN A 24 1.27 19.32 -1.68
C ASN A 24 2.01 20.48 -0.98
N ASN A 25 2.49 20.29 0.24
CA ASN A 25 3.22 21.33 0.95
C ASN A 25 4.64 21.48 0.40
N GLU A 26 5.00 22.67 -0.09
CA GLU A 26 6.34 22.96 -0.60
C GLU A 26 7.46 22.71 0.42
N LEU A 27 7.17 22.77 1.72
CA LEU A 27 8.14 22.45 2.76
C LEU A 27 8.49 20.96 2.83
N ASN A 28 7.67 20.12 2.22
CA ASN A 28 7.91 18.68 2.01
C ASN A 28 8.33 18.38 0.57
N ALA A 29 8.68 19.41 -0.23
CA ALA A 29 9.19 19.22 -1.57
C ALA A 29 10.44 18.33 -1.53
N GLY A 30 10.44 17.28 -2.36
CA GLY A 30 11.52 16.29 -2.43
C GLY A 30 11.40 15.12 -1.46
N PHE A 31 10.34 15.03 -0.65
CA PHE A 31 10.06 13.82 0.15
C PHE A 31 9.87 12.60 -0.77
N VAL A 32 9.03 12.74 -1.80
CA VAL A 32 8.91 11.76 -2.87
C VAL A 32 10.10 11.97 -3.82
N ARG A 33 10.91 10.93 -4.02
CA ARG A 33 12.09 10.98 -4.89
C ARG A 33 11.75 10.37 -6.25
N PRO A 34 12.42 10.81 -7.33
CA PRO A 34 12.37 10.10 -8.60
C PRO A 34 12.72 8.62 -8.40
N ASP A 35 11.92 7.73 -8.98
CA ASP A 35 12.06 6.28 -8.91
C ASP A 35 11.95 5.65 -7.51
N SER A 36 11.49 6.38 -6.48
CA SER A 36 11.17 5.76 -5.19
C SER A 36 9.79 5.12 -5.18
N PHE A 37 9.63 4.05 -4.40
CA PHE A 37 8.34 3.56 -3.97
C PHE A 37 7.85 4.37 -2.74
N LEU A 38 6.64 4.90 -2.79
CA LEU A 38 6.02 5.65 -1.71
C LEU A 38 5.09 4.76 -0.87
N ALA A 39 5.40 4.57 0.41
CA ALA A 39 4.47 3.94 1.34
C ALA A 39 3.76 4.99 2.19
N VAL A 40 2.43 4.94 2.24
CA VAL A 40 1.60 5.71 3.18
C VAL A 40 1.01 4.73 4.19
N ILE A 41 1.22 4.98 5.48
CA ILE A 41 0.64 4.17 6.55
C ILE A 41 -0.31 5.05 7.35
N ILE A 42 -1.59 4.70 7.36
CA ILE A 42 -2.64 5.38 8.12
C ILE A 42 -2.84 4.64 9.44
N VAL A 43 -3.02 5.36 10.54
CA VAL A 43 -3.37 4.80 11.85
C VAL A 43 -4.53 5.61 12.39
N SER A 44 -5.68 4.98 12.62
CA SER A 44 -6.91 5.67 13.04
C SER A 44 -7.91 4.71 13.68
N ASP A 45 -8.62 5.16 14.72
CA ASP A 45 -9.73 4.44 15.37
C ASP A 45 -11.12 4.93 14.94
N GLU A 46 -11.19 5.70 13.86
CA GLU A 46 -12.42 6.17 13.20
C GLU A 46 -12.39 5.83 11.69
N ASP A 47 -13.25 6.46 10.88
CA ASP A 47 -13.24 6.36 9.42
C ASP A 47 -12.92 7.72 8.77
N ASP A 48 -12.49 7.71 7.51
CA ASP A 48 -12.15 8.92 6.78
C ASP A 48 -13.41 9.66 6.28
N LEU A 49 -13.57 10.91 6.70
CA LEU A 49 -14.60 11.83 6.22
C LEU A 49 -13.96 12.99 5.43
N SER A 50 -12.85 12.74 4.73
CA SER A 50 -12.17 13.79 4.01
C SER A 50 -13.07 14.47 2.97
N HIS A 51 -13.19 15.80 3.11
CA HIS A 51 -14.02 16.66 2.28
C HIS A 51 -13.44 18.09 2.26
N ASP A 52 -13.96 18.94 1.37
CA ASP A 52 -13.61 20.35 1.29
C ASP A 52 -14.23 21.20 2.42
N GLY A 53 -13.48 22.20 2.90
CA GLY A 53 -13.96 23.15 3.91
C GLY A 53 -13.75 22.70 5.36
N MET A 54 -14.24 23.48 6.31
CA MET A 54 -14.03 23.28 7.76
C MET A 54 -15.30 22.84 8.51
N ASN A 55 -16.42 22.64 7.79
CA ASN A 55 -17.64 22.13 8.37
C ASN A 55 -17.42 20.72 8.91
N TYR A 56 -18.05 20.41 10.04
CA TYR A 56 -18.06 19.05 10.57
C TYR A 56 -18.94 18.16 9.71
N ILE A 57 -18.41 17.01 9.27
CA ILE A 57 -19.20 15.91 8.74
C ILE A 57 -19.10 14.74 9.71
N GLY A 58 -20.24 14.13 10.02
CA GLY A 58 -20.31 12.95 10.89
C GLY A 58 -21.08 11.79 10.26
N ASP A 59 -21.63 11.96 9.06
CA ASP A 59 -22.31 10.90 8.30
C ASP A 59 -21.37 10.42 7.19
N ILE A 60 -21.05 9.12 7.19
CA ILE A 60 -20.18 8.49 6.20
C ILE A 60 -20.77 8.50 4.78
N ASN A 61 -22.09 8.71 4.67
CA ASN A 61 -22.80 8.78 3.39
C ASN A 61 -22.98 10.22 2.88
N ASP A 62 -22.38 11.21 3.55
CA ASP A 62 -22.51 12.60 3.13
C ASP A 62 -21.93 12.79 1.71
N PRO A 63 -22.69 13.34 0.76
CA PRO A 63 -22.24 13.51 -0.61
C PRO A 63 -21.08 14.50 -0.79
N ALA A 64 -20.74 15.28 0.24
CA ALA A 64 -19.55 16.14 0.23
C ALA A 64 -18.25 15.36 0.45
N ILE A 65 -18.31 14.12 0.95
CA ILE A 65 -17.12 13.29 1.15
C ILE A 65 -16.50 12.95 -0.20
N HIS A 66 -15.19 13.11 -0.29
CA HIS A 66 -14.46 12.85 -1.52
C HIS A 66 -14.48 11.35 -1.86
N PRO A 67 -14.71 10.96 -3.12
CA PRO A 67 -14.54 9.58 -3.57
C PRO A 67 -13.12 9.05 -3.32
N ILE A 68 -12.98 7.75 -3.05
CA ILE A 68 -11.66 7.09 -2.91
C ILE A 68 -10.77 7.35 -4.14
N GLN A 69 -11.38 7.35 -5.33
CA GLN A 69 -10.67 7.55 -6.60
C GLN A 69 -9.91 8.89 -6.65
N ASN A 70 -10.41 9.95 -6.01
CA ASN A 70 -9.70 11.24 -5.98
C ASN A 70 -8.29 11.10 -5.38
N TYR A 71 -8.14 10.23 -4.38
CA TYR A 71 -6.89 10.00 -3.68
C TYR A 71 -5.99 9.01 -4.42
N VAL A 72 -6.58 8.03 -5.12
CA VAL A 72 -5.85 7.15 -6.04
C VAL A 72 -5.25 7.98 -7.18
N ASP A 73 -6.06 8.80 -7.86
CA ASP A 73 -5.61 9.67 -8.96
C ASP A 73 -4.52 10.65 -8.51
N PHE A 74 -4.66 11.20 -7.29
CA PHE A 74 -3.66 12.06 -6.70
C PHE A 74 -2.33 11.33 -6.50
N LEU A 75 -2.34 10.14 -5.90
CA LEU A 75 -1.13 9.35 -5.65
C LEU A 75 -0.51 8.85 -6.96
N ASP A 76 -1.33 8.50 -7.95
CA ASP A 76 -0.88 8.17 -9.30
C ASP A 76 -0.10 9.32 -9.93
N SER A 77 -0.67 10.52 -9.90
CA SER A 77 -0.02 11.72 -10.43
C SER A 77 1.27 12.05 -9.66
N LEU A 78 1.23 11.99 -8.32
CA LEU A 78 2.36 12.31 -7.45
C LEU A 78 3.55 11.39 -7.71
N THR A 79 3.29 10.12 -7.99
CA THR A 79 4.33 9.08 -8.13
C THR A 79 4.61 8.68 -9.58
N SER A 80 3.93 9.30 -10.55
CA SER A 80 3.99 8.91 -11.96
C SER A 80 3.68 7.43 -12.17
N SER A 81 2.69 6.92 -11.43
CA SER A 81 2.23 5.55 -11.53
C SER A 81 1.25 5.38 -12.68
N THR A 82 1.12 4.14 -13.17
CA THR A 82 0.05 3.72 -14.07
C THR A 82 -0.72 2.56 -13.44
N GLU A 83 -1.81 2.12 -14.08
CA GLU A 83 -2.53 0.92 -13.63
C GLU A 83 -1.63 -0.32 -13.56
N GLU A 84 -0.73 -0.46 -14.53
CA GLU A 84 0.21 -1.57 -14.60
C GLU A 84 1.43 -1.36 -13.69
N PHE A 85 1.80 -0.12 -13.38
CA PHE A 85 3.02 0.21 -12.64
C PHE A 85 2.71 1.16 -11.48
N LYS A 86 2.27 0.60 -10.36
CA LYS A 86 2.08 1.35 -9.11
C LYS A 86 3.42 1.50 -8.39
N ARG A 87 3.78 2.75 -8.08
CA ARG A 87 4.98 3.14 -7.31
C ARG A 87 4.62 3.63 -5.91
N TYR A 88 3.46 3.23 -5.42
CA TYR A 88 3.01 3.52 -4.07
C TYR A 88 2.08 2.44 -3.56
N SER A 89 1.90 2.42 -2.25
CA SER A 89 0.82 1.71 -1.58
C SER A 89 0.32 2.52 -0.39
N VAL A 90 -0.95 2.30 -0.04
CA VAL A 90 -1.53 2.79 1.20
C VAL A 90 -1.87 1.59 2.06
N SER A 91 -1.28 1.51 3.24
CA SER A 91 -1.62 0.54 4.28
C SER A 91 -2.33 1.26 5.43
N ALA A 92 -3.17 0.56 6.18
CA ALA A 92 -3.88 1.16 7.31
C ALA A 92 -3.96 0.22 8.51
N LEU A 93 -3.66 0.76 9.70
CA LEU A 93 -4.00 0.16 10.98
C LEU A 93 -5.28 0.82 11.47
N ALA A 94 -6.40 0.11 11.38
CA ALA A 94 -7.72 0.63 11.71
C ALA A 94 -8.62 -0.45 12.29
N ILE A 95 -9.88 -0.09 12.55
CA ILE A 95 -10.91 -1.04 12.95
C ILE A 95 -11.55 -1.59 11.68
N PHE A 96 -11.35 -2.88 11.40
CA PHE A 96 -11.86 -3.52 10.17
C PHE A 96 -13.01 -4.51 10.38
N ASP A 97 -13.35 -4.80 11.63
CA ASP A 97 -14.46 -5.68 11.97
C ASP A 97 -15.21 -5.23 13.23
N GLU A 98 -16.38 -5.81 13.40
CA GLU A 98 -17.28 -5.51 14.51
C GLU A 98 -16.73 -6.00 15.86
N ALA A 99 -15.92 -7.07 15.88
CA ALA A 99 -15.37 -7.60 17.10
C ALA A 99 -14.38 -6.60 17.72
N CYS A 100 -13.46 -6.08 16.91
CA CYS A 100 -12.53 -5.05 17.30
C CYS A 100 -13.25 -3.73 17.63
N ARG A 101 -14.27 -3.35 16.83
CA ARG A 101 -15.08 -2.16 17.10
C ARG A 101 -15.74 -2.22 18.48
N LEU A 102 -16.29 -3.38 18.86
CA LEU A 102 -16.94 -3.59 20.15
C LEU A 102 -15.93 -3.60 21.31
N GLU A 103 -14.80 -4.29 21.15
CA GLU A 103 -13.72 -4.32 22.14
C GLU A 103 -13.25 -2.91 22.49
N LEU A 104 -12.99 -2.09 21.47
CA LEU A 104 -12.47 -0.74 21.64
C LEU A 104 -13.53 0.27 22.10
N ASN A 105 -14.79 0.10 21.69
CA ASN A 105 -15.90 0.97 22.14
C ASN A 105 -16.27 0.77 23.61
N ASP A 106 -15.97 -0.38 24.21
CA ASP A 106 -16.24 -0.61 25.64
C ASP A 106 -15.44 0.37 26.52
N SER A 107 -14.23 0.70 26.07
CA SER A 107 -13.36 1.66 26.75
C SER A 107 -13.65 3.12 26.36
N TRP A 108 -13.91 3.38 25.07
CA TRP A 108 -14.13 4.73 24.54
C TRP A 108 -15.20 4.70 23.44
N PRO A 109 -16.45 5.12 23.75
CA PRO A 109 -17.55 5.05 22.80
C PRO A 109 -17.38 6.10 21.70
N GLY A 110 -17.76 5.74 20.47
CA GLY A 110 -17.75 6.63 19.31
C GLY A 110 -17.05 6.04 18.08
N ARG A 111 -16.17 5.06 18.31
CA ARG A 111 -15.30 4.47 17.29
C ARG A 111 -16.06 3.81 16.15
N ARG A 112 -15.58 4.05 14.94
CA ARG A 112 -16.14 3.54 13.69
C ARG A 112 -15.21 2.53 13.03
N ILE A 113 -15.81 1.66 12.23
CA ILE A 113 -15.06 0.81 11.31
C ILE A 113 -14.48 1.71 10.22
N GLY A 114 -13.17 1.60 9.98
CA GLY A 114 -12.43 2.34 8.96
C GLY A 114 -12.70 1.79 7.57
N GLN A 115 -13.96 1.81 7.12
CA GLN A 115 -14.37 1.23 5.86
C GLN A 115 -13.61 1.87 4.69
N ARG A 116 -13.52 3.20 4.66
CA ARG A 116 -12.87 3.91 3.55
C ARG A 116 -11.37 3.73 3.56
N TYR A 117 -10.76 3.61 4.73
CA TYR A 117 -9.36 3.17 4.82
C TYR A 117 -9.18 1.82 4.15
N GLY A 118 -10.08 0.86 4.42
CA GLY A 118 -10.05 -0.45 3.79
C GLY A 118 -10.18 -0.39 2.26
N GLU A 119 -11.09 0.46 1.76
CA GLU A 119 -11.29 0.66 0.31
C GLU A 119 -10.04 1.24 -0.37
N LEU A 120 -9.38 2.24 0.24
CA LEU A 120 -8.15 2.80 -0.32
C LEU A 120 -6.98 1.81 -0.23
N VAL A 121 -6.89 1.03 0.85
CA VAL A 121 -5.89 -0.03 0.98
C VAL A 121 -6.04 -1.04 -0.16
N ASP A 122 -7.27 -1.53 -0.40
CA ASP A 122 -7.55 -2.47 -1.49
C ASP A 122 -7.23 -1.87 -2.86
N ALA A 123 -7.62 -0.62 -3.10
CA ALA A 123 -7.39 0.07 -4.37
C ALA A 123 -5.90 0.33 -4.67
N THR A 124 -5.03 0.26 -3.66
CA THR A 124 -3.60 0.58 -3.78
C THR A 124 -2.70 -0.61 -3.49
N GLY A 125 -3.28 -1.78 -3.19
CA GLY A 125 -2.56 -3.03 -2.95
C GLY A 125 -1.71 -3.02 -1.68
N GLY A 126 -2.02 -2.16 -0.71
CA GLY A 126 -1.35 -2.17 0.60
C GLY A 126 -1.95 -3.18 1.57
N GLU A 127 -1.63 -3.03 2.84
CA GLU A 127 -1.98 -4.00 3.88
C GLU A 127 -2.96 -3.42 4.91
N LYS A 128 -3.94 -4.24 5.32
CA LYS A 128 -4.91 -3.93 6.38
C LYS A 128 -4.46 -4.55 7.69
N GLY A 129 -4.35 -3.71 8.72
CA GLY A 129 -4.01 -4.11 10.07
C GLY A 129 -5.07 -3.78 11.10
N SER A 130 -5.42 -4.72 11.96
CA SER A 130 -6.39 -4.46 13.02
C SER A 130 -5.75 -3.71 14.18
N LEU A 131 -6.41 -2.65 14.67
CA LEU A 131 -5.99 -1.97 15.91
C LEU A 131 -6.11 -2.85 17.17
N CYS A 132 -6.85 -3.96 17.10
CA CYS A 132 -6.99 -4.90 18.21
C CYS A 132 -5.94 -6.03 18.17
N GLU A 133 -5.04 -6.01 17.19
CA GLU A 133 -3.91 -6.94 17.13
C GLU A 133 -2.67 -6.38 17.84
N ASP A 134 -1.67 -7.24 18.01
CA ASP A 134 -0.36 -6.81 18.52
C ASP A 134 0.30 -5.84 17.52
N PHE A 135 0.60 -4.65 17.99
CA PHE A 135 1.12 -3.56 17.18
C PHE A 135 2.46 -3.90 16.51
N ALA A 136 3.33 -4.69 17.16
CA ALA A 136 4.61 -5.06 16.57
C ALA A 136 4.41 -6.06 15.43
N VAL A 137 3.55 -7.07 15.63
CA VAL A 137 3.23 -8.06 14.61
C VAL A 137 2.66 -7.41 13.35
N ILE A 138 1.73 -6.47 13.51
CA ILE A 138 1.10 -5.85 12.35
C ILE A 138 2.03 -4.86 11.62
N LEU A 139 2.92 -4.18 12.35
CA LEU A 139 3.94 -3.34 11.71
C LEU A 139 4.96 -4.17 10.93
N ASP A 140 5.34 -5.34 11.44
CA ASP A 140 6.22 -6.26 10.72
C ASP A 140 5.53 -6.73 9.42
N PHE A 141 4.26 -7.11 9.50
CA PHE A 141 3.47 -7.49 8.32
C PHE A 141 3.37 -6.38 7.27
N ILE A 142 3.04 -5.15 7.68
CA ILE A 142 2.99 -3.99 6.76
C ILE A 142 4.37 -3.72 6.16
N SER A 143 5.44 -3.85 6.95
CA SER A 143 6.81 -3.64 6.49
C SER A 143 7.21 -4.68 5.43
N GLU A 144 6.89 -5.96 5.65
CA GLU A 144 7.12 -7.02 4.66
C GLU A 144 6.36 -6.75 3.36
N GLY A 145 5.07 -6.36 3.43
CA GLY A 145 4.28 -6.01 2.26
C GLY A 145 4.85 -4.82 1.46
N ILE A 146 5.29 -3.76 2.15
CA ILE A 146 5.94 -2.61 1.50
C ILE A 146 7.23 -3.04 0.80
N ILE A 147 8.06 -3.85 1.45
CA ILE A 147 9.31 -4.33 0.85
C ILE A 147 9.02 -5.16 -0.40
N GLN A 148 8.02 -6.04 -0.34
CA GLN A 148 7.63 -6.89 -1.47
C GLN A 148 7.16 -6.04 -2.67
N LEU A 149 6.32 -5.03 -2.44
CA LEU A 149 5.86 -4.12 -3.50
C LEU A 149 6.99 -3.23 -4.04
N ALA A 150 7.88 -2.75 -3.16
CA ALA A 150 9.02 -1.93 -3.54
C ALA A 150 10.10 -2.71 -4.32
N THR A 151 10.13 -4.04 -4.20
CA THR A 151 11.08 -4.94 -4.86
C THR A 151 10.45 -5.77 -5.97
N GLN A 152 9.33 -5.30 -6.54
CA GLN A 152 8.71 -5.91 -7.71
C GLN A 152 9.39 -5.47 -9.01
N PHE A 153 9.67 -6.44 -9.89
CA PHE A 153 10.34 -6.20 -11.17
C PHE A 153 9.42 -6.52 -12.32
N TYR A 154 8.98 -5.47 -13.01
CA TYR A 154 8.10 -5.58 -14.15
C TYR A 154 8.84 -6.03 -15.41
N LEU A 155 8.22 -6.92 -16.16
CA LEU A 155 8.78 -7.48 -17.38
C LEU A 155 8.34 -6.65 -18.58
N ASN A 156 9.23 -6.50 -19.56
CA ASN A 156 8.93 -5.69 -20.75
C ASN A 156 8.02 -6.41 -21.77
N ARG A 157 7.80 -7.71 -21.59
CA ARG A 157 6.98 -8.59 -22.44
C ARG A 157 6.36 -9.68 -21.59
N ILE A 158 5.25 -10.24 -22.05
CA ILE A 158 4.59 -11.37 -21.40
C ILE A 158 5.47 -12.63 -21.57
N PRO A 159 5.98 -13.22 -20.47
CA PRO A 159 6.81 -14.43 -20.52
C PRO A 159 5.96 -15.69 -20.68
N LYS A 160 6.58 -16.77 -21.16
CA LYS A 160 6.16 -18.14 -20.86
C LYS A 160 6.62 -18.47 -19.45
N PRO A 161 5.72 -18.62 -18.45
CA PRO A 161 6.11 -18.70 -17.04
C PRO A 161 7.16 -19.78 -16.73
N GLU A 162 7.10 -20.92 -17.42
CA GLU A 162 8.02 -22.04 -17.26
C GLU A 162 9.45 -21.77 -17.73
N THR A 163 9.68 -20.64 -18.41
CA THR A 163 10.99 -20.23 -18.92
C THR A 163 11.64 -19.11 -18.12
N ILE A 164 10.94 -18.59 -17.10
CA ILE A 164 11.47 -17.52 -16.26
C ILE A 164 12.60 -18.09 -15.40
N GLU A 165 13.78 -17.50 -15.52
CA GLU A 165 14.92 -17.73 -14.65
C GLU A 165 15.32 -16.42 -13.98
N VAL A 166 15.48 -16.47 -12.66
CA VAL A 166 15.79 -15.31 -11.82
C VAL A 166 17.14 -15.51 -11.17
N ILE A 167 18.03 -14.53 -11.36
CA ILE A 167 19.40 -14.55 -10.86
C ILE A 167 19.63 -13.27 -10.07
N ILE A 168 20.05 -13.41 -8.81
CA ILE A 168 20.46 -12.30 -7.94
C ILE A 168 21.93 -12.48 -7.61
N ASN A 169 22.78 -11.50 -7.94
CA ASN A 169 24.23 -11.54 -7.70
C ASN A 169 24.87 -12.87 -8.17
N ASP A 170 24.54 -13.28 -9.39
CA ASP A 170 25.00 -14.53 -10.03
C ASP A 170 24.51 -15.84 -9.37
N VAL A 171 23.57 -15.76 -8.41
CA VAL A 171 22.93 -16.93 -7.78
C VAL A 171 21.52 -17.11 -8.32
N VAL A 172 21.22 -18.30 -8.83
CA VAL A 172 19.87 -18.67 -9.26
C VAL A 172 18.95 -18.73 -8.04
N VAL A 173 17.87 -17.96 -8.08
CA VAL A 173 16.84 -17.95 -7.05
C VAL A 173 15.75 -18.96 -7.43
N PRO A 174 15.38 -19.87 -6.53
CA PRO A 174 14.30 -20.81 -6.80
C PRO A 174 12.93 -20.10 -6.85
N HIS A 175 12.03 -20.65 -7.67
CA HIS A 175 10.62 -20.30 -7.59
C HIS A 175 10.06 -20.68 -6.21
N VAL A 176 9.07 -19.93 -5.71
CA VAL A 176 8.42 -20.25 -4.43
C VAL A 176 7.89 -21.69 -4.42
N ALA A 177 8.07 -22.38 -3.30
CA ALA A 177 7.63 -23.78 -3.15
C ALA A 177 6.10 -23.92 -3.08
N ASP A 178 5.43 -22.94 -2.48
CA ASP A 178 3.97 -22.86 -2.37
C ASP A 178 3.49 -21.48 -2.84
N PRO A 179 2.93 -21.37 -4.06
CA PRO A 179 2.41 -20.11 -4.58
C PRO A 179 1.21 -19.54 -3.81
N ALA A 180 0.48 -20.39 -3.07
CA ALA A 180 -0.67 -19.92 -2.27
C ALA A 180 -0.24 -19.29 -0.95
N ASN A 181 0.99 -19.58 -0.49
CA ASN A 181 1.57 -19.02 0.72
C ASN A 181 3.10 -18.84 0.53
N PRO A 182 3.51 -17.86 -0.29
CA PRO A 182 4.91 -17.68 -0.65
C PRO A 182 5.73 -17.26 0.58
N LYS A 183 6.76 -18.06 0.92
CA LYS A 183 7.64 -17.82 2.07
C LYS A 183 9.06 -17.43 1.70
N ASP A 184 9.59 -17.99 0.62
CA ASP A 184 10.95 -17.75 0.17
C ASP A 184 11.04 -18.09 -1.33
N GLY A 185 11.79 -17.28 -2.09
CA GLY A 185 11.96 -17.41 -3.53
C GLY A 185 11.26 -16.32 -4.34
N TRP A 186 11.02 -16.59 -5.62
CA TRP A 186 10.32 -15.67 -6.53
C TRP A 186 8.99 -16.23 -7.05
N LEU A 187 8.06 -15.34 -7.37
CA LEU A 187 6.76 -15.67 -7.99
C LEU A 187 6.47 -14.70 -9.13
N TYR A 188 5.94 -15.21 -10.24
CA TYR A 188 5.45 -14.37 -11.33
C TYR A 188 3.99 -13.96 -11.09
N ASN A 189 3.71 -12.65 -11.15
CA ASN A 189 2.37 -12.09 -11.13
C ASN A 189 1.92 -11.74 -12.54
N ALA A 190 0.96 -12.51 -13.06
CA ALA A 190 0.41 -12.35 -14.40
C ALA A 190 -0.51 -11.13 -14.55
N GLN A 191 -1.07 -10.59 -13.46
CA GLN A 191 -2.00 -9.44 -13.53
C GLN A 191 -1.28 -8.16 -13.95
N ASN A 192 -0.05 -7.97 -13.47
CA ASN A 192 0.75 -6.78 -13.77
C ASN A 192 2.08 -7.12 -14.48
N ASN A 193 2.23 -8.36 -14.98
CA ASN A 193 3.40 -8.83 -15.72
C ASN A 193 4.73 -8.56 -14.99
N SER A 194 4.87 -9.09 -13.77
CA SER A 194 6.03 -8.80 -12.92
C SER A 194 6.52 -10.03 -12.14
N VAL A 195 7.74 -9.95 -11.62
CA VAL A 195 8.33 -10.91 -10.69
C VAL A 195 8.42 -10.29 -9.31
N MET A 196 7.92 -11.02 -8.31
CA MET A 196 7.91 -10.65 -6.90
C MET A 196 8.85 -11.58 -6.12
N PHE A 197 9.45 -11.05 -5.05
CA PHE A 197 10.44 -11.75 -4.23
C PHE A 197 9.96 -11.87 -2.79
N TYR A 198 10.27 -12.99 -2.15
CA TYR A 198 9.82 -13.32 -0.79
C TYR A 198 10.98 -13.80 0.07
N GLY A 199 10.90 -13.54 1.37
CA GLY A 199 11.85 -14.04 2.35
C GLY A 199 13.29 -13.60 2.05
N SER A 200 14.21 -14.58 2.02
CA SER A 200 15.63 -14.34 1.79
C SER A 200 15.96 -13.96 0.34
N ALA A 201 15.03 -14.18 -0.58
CA ALA A 201 15.18 -13.82 -1.98
C ALA A 201 14.92 -12.34 -2.28
N ILE A 202 14.41 -11.57 -1.31
CA ILE A 202 14.22 -10.11 -1.45
C ILE A 202 15.60 -9.48 -1.71
N PRO A 203 15.81 -8.81 -2.86
CA PRO A 203 17.11 -8.25 -3.20
C PRO A 203 17.54 -7.16 -2.22
N ALA A 204 18.76 -7.28 -1.70
CA ALA A 204 19.38 -6.19 -0.94
C ALA A 204 19.64 -4.96 -1.82
N GLN A 205 19.75 -3.79 -1.21
CA GLN A 205 20.09 -2.57 -1.93
C GLN A 205 21.39 -2.73 -2.73
N GLY A 206 21.35 -2.38 -4.01
CA GLY A 206 22.50 -2.47 -4.92
C GLY A 206 22.76 -3.88 -5.48
N ALA A 207 21.91 -4.87 -5.19
CA ALA A 207 22.00 -6.19 -5.80
C ALA A 207 21.80 -6.11 -7.33
N SER A 208 22.56 -6.92 -8.07
CA SER A 208 22.37 -7.11 -9.51
C SER A 208 21.31 -8.18 -9.74
N ILE A 209 20.26 -7.83 -10.48
CA ILE A 209 19.12 -8.71 -10.74
C ILE A 209 19.03 -8.94 -12.24
N ASN A 210 19.02 -10.21 -12.65
CA ASN A 210 18.84 -10.61 -14.04
C ASN A 210 17.65 -11.56 -14.12
N ILE A 211 16.66 -11.21 -14.94
CA ILE A 211 15.46 -12.00 -15.18
C ILE A 211 15.42 -12.31 -16.68
N THR A 212 15.55 -13.58 -17.03
CA THR A 212 15.50 -14.07 -18.40
C THR A 212 14.24 -14.91 -18.61
N TYR A 213 13.67 -14.85 -19.81
CA TYR A 213 12.49 -15.60 -20.18
C TYR A 213 12.29 -15.65 -21.69
N ASP A 214 11.58 -16.67 -22.15
CA ASP A 214 11.04 -16.71 -23.51
C ASP A 214 9.68 -16.00 -23.53
N PRO A 215 9.46 -15.04 -24.43
CA PRO A 215 8.20 -14.33 -24.58
C PRO A 215 7.13 -15.18 -25.31
N VAL A 216 5.84 -14.98 -24.98
CA VAL A 216 4.73 -15.75 -25.59
C VAL A 216 4.60 -15.48 -27.09
N ALA A 217 4.74 -14.23 -27.53
CA ALA A 217 4.76 -13.84 -28.94
C ALA A 217 6.18 -13.44 -29.33
N VAL A 218 6.69 -13.90 -30.48
CA VAL A 218 7.96 -13.41 -31.06
C VAL A 218 7.69 -12.01 -31.63
N GLY A 219 8.52 -11.01 -31.28
CA GLY A 219 8.26 -9.60 -31.61
C GLY A 219 8.05 -9.38 -33.12
N GLN A 220 7.07 -8.54 -33.46
CA GLN A 220 7.02 -7.89 -34.77
C GLN A 220 8.00 -6.72 -34.81
#